data_AF-A0A7G8X841-F1
#
_entry.id   AF-A0A7G8X841-F1
#
_cell.length_a   1.000
_cell.length_b   1.000
_cell.length_c   1.000
_cell.angle_alpha   90.00
_cell.angle_beta   90.00
_cell.angle_gamma   90.00
#
_symmetry.space_group_name_H-M   'P 1'
#
loop_
_entity.id
_entity.type
_entity.pdbx_description
1 polymer ?
#
loop_
_entity_poly.entity_id
_entity_poly.type
_entity_poly.pdbx_seq_one_letter_code
_entity_poly.pdbx_strand_id
1 'polypeptide(L)'
;MNQFKEDLNRELQSVSLSKEKKQLIATKAKAKLHNHKRRINLQYRFVLAIFTIFAIGFSYLLWQQEGPASKAQGAAPIEPITTTTWSMLTNDFSKAVLYISFFIILRDLLKRRLQKSGKGLPICVECGEEWSYREALKQSMKNTKMTCPYCGQIQYRTKKSRLKGGMLNIFIPFMIIAPQLFDNILLGIVVHVSCAAYIMFSLGPYYLELQKKDPINDPLW
;
A
#
# COMPACT_ATOMS: atom_id res chain seq x y z
N MET A 1 28.37 6.24 46.03
CA MET A 1 27.07 6.44 45.34
C MET A 1 27.02 7.71 44.50
N ASN A 2 27.70 8.81 44.89
CA ASN A 2 27.70 10.06 44.11
C ASN A 2 28.55 10.02 42.83
N GLN A 3 29.71 9.35 42.83
CA GLN A 3 30.55 9.21 41.63
C GLN A 3 29.84 8.48 40.48
N PHE A 4 29.12 7.39 40.78
CA PHE A 4 28.34 6.66 39.78
C PHE A 4 27.26 7.54 39.14
N LYS A 5 26.61 8.41 39.92
CA LYS A 5 25.59 9.35 39.43
C LYS A 5 26.20 10.42 38.53
N GLU A 6 27.41 10.88 38.84
CA GLU A 6 28.13 11.86 38.04
C GLU A 6 28.66 11.28 36.73
N ASP A 7 29.24 10.06 36.77
CA ASP A 7 29.68 9.34 35.57
C ASP A 7 28.50 9.03 34.64
N LEU A 8 27.37 8.58 35.20
CA LEU A 8 26.15 8.32 34.42
C LEU A 8 25.61 9.62 33.79
N ASN A 9 25.63 10.74 34.52
CA ASN A 9 25.22 12.04 33.97
C ASN A 9 26.18 12.54 32.88
N ARG A 10 27.48 12.28 32.99
CA ARG A 10 28.48 12.65 31.99
C ARG A 10 28.30 11.84 30.70
N GLU A 11 28.02 10.55 30.80
CA GLU A 11 27.68 9.70 29.66
C GLU A 11 26.31 10.05 29.06
N LEU A 12 25.31 10.34 29.90
CA LEU A 12 24.00 10.80 29.41
C LEU A 12 24.09 12.17 28.72
N GLN A 13 25.01 13.06 29.14
CA GLN A 13 25.25 14.34 28.48
C GLN A 13 25.88 14.17 27.11
N SER A 14 26.82 13.24 26.91
CA SER A 14 27.41 12.96 25.60
C SER A 14 26.42 12.28 24.64
N VAL A 15 25.44 11.53 25.18
CA VAL A 15 24.31 10.97 24.44
C VAL A 15 23.15 11.96 24.27
N SER A 16 23.14 13.06 25.05
CA SER A 16 22.07 14.05 24.97
C SER A 16 22.14 14.82 23.65
N LEU A 17 21.10 14.66 22.83
CA LEU A 17 20.94 15.40 21.58
C LEU A 17 21.19 16.90 21.82
N SER A 18 22.13 17.48 21.06
CA SER A 18 22.37 18.94 21.02
C SER A 18 21.05 19.71 20.93
N LYS A 19 20.96 20.86 21.59
CA LYS A 19 19.76 21.72 21.58
C LYS A 19 19.27 22.00 20.15
N GLU A 20 20.20 22.13 19.21
CA GLU A 20 19.92 22.32 17.78
C GLU A 20 19.26 21.08 17.15
N LYS A 21 19.79 19.88 17.43
CA LYS A 21 19.17 18.61 16.99
C LYS A 21 17.78 18.42 17.59
N LYS A 22 17.57 18.79 18.86
CA LYS A 22 16.25 18.75 19.51
C LYS A 22 15.25 19.68 18.83
N GLN A 23 15.67 20.90 18.49
CA GLN A 23 14.83 21.85 17.74
C GLN A 23 14.53 21.37 16.31
N LEU A 24 15.50 20.77 15.64
CA LEU A 24 15.32 20.17 14.32
C LEU A 24 14.29 19.01 14.36
N ILE A 25 14.38 18.13 15.36
CA ILE A 25 13.43 17.04 15.54
C ILE A 25 12.02 17.59 15.82
N ALA A 26 11.90 18.60 16.68
CA ALA A 26 10.63 19.22 17.02
C ALA A 26 9.96 19.91 15.81
N THR A 27 10.74 20.62 14.99
CA THR A 27 10.24 21.29 13.77
C THR A 27 9.83 20.27 12.70
N LYS A 28 10.62 19.22 12.47
CA LYS A 28 10.25 18.10 11.59
C LYS A 28 8.97 17.40 12.07
N ALA A 29 8.83 17.15 13.36
CA ALA A 29 7.63 16.54 13.93
C ALA A 29 6.38 17.41 13.71
N LYS A 30 6.48 18.73 13.93
CA LYS A 30 5.40 19.69 13.66
C LYS A 30 5.02 19.74 12.18
N ALA A 31 6.01 19.77 11.27
CA ALA A 31 5.78 19.76 9.83
C ALA A 31 5.10 18.45 9.37
N LYS A 32 5.50 17.31 9.93
CA LYS A 32 4.90 15.99 9.66
C LYS A 32 3.44 15.94 10.10
N LEU A 33 3.11 16.49 11.27
CA LEU A 33 1.73 16.60 11.77
C LEU A 33 0.87 17.48 10.85
N HIS A 34 1.38 18.64 10.45
CA HIS A 34 0.66 19.56 9.56
C HIS A 34 0.37 18.91 8.19
N ASN A 35 1.37 18.27 7.58
CA ASN A 35 1.21 17.56 6.31
C ASN A 35 0.25 16.37 6.42
N HIS A 36 0.27 15.66 7.56
CA HIS A 36 -0.67 14.58 7.83
C HIS A 36 -2.12 15.07 7.90
N LYS A 37 -2.37 16.14 8.66
CA LYS A 37 -3.70 16.78 8.77
C LYS A 37 -4.21 17.26 7.42
N ARG A 38 -3.34 17.88 6.61
CA ARG A 38 -3.66 18.32 5.24
C ARG A 38 -4.05 17.14 4.34
N ARG A 39 -3.32 16.02 4.42
CA ARG A 39 -3.59 14.82 3.61
C ARG A 39 -4.93 14.16 3.96
N ILE A 40 -5.25 14.05 5.26
CA ILE A 40 -6.55 13.53 5.72
C ILE A 40 -7.69 14.40 5.19
N ASN A 41 -7.53 15.73 5.28
CA ASN A 41 -8.55 16.67 4.80
C ASN A 41 -8.77 16.55 3.29
N LEU A 42 -7.70 16.35 2.51
CA LEU A 42 -7.79 16.07 1.08
C LEU A 42 -8.52 14.75 0.79
N GLN A 43 -8.20 13.69 1.52
CA GLN A 43 -8.85 12.39 1.35
C GLN A 43 -10.35 12.47 1.64
N TYR A 44 -10.76 13.18 2.68
CA TYR A 44 -12.18 13.41 2.97
C TYR A 44 -12.89 14.14 1.83
N ARG A 45 -12.27 15.19 1.26
CA ARG A 45 -12.84 15.92 0.11
C ARG A 45 -13.03 15.02 -1.12
N PHE A 46 -12.07 14.16 -1.43
CA PHE A 46 -12.20 13.22 -2.55
C PHE A 46 -13.28 12.16 -2.30
N VAL A 47 -13.34 11.61 -1.09
CA VAL A 47 -14.38 10.63 -0.72
C VAL A 47 -15.77 11.27 -0.79
N LEU A 48 -15.93 12.50 -0.30
CA LEU A 48 -17.18 13.24 -0.37
C LEU A 48 -17.59 13.54 -1.82
N ALA A 49 -16.64 13.93 -2.68
CA ALA A 49 -16.89 14.17 -4.11
C ALA A 49 -17.36 12.89 -4.83
N ILE A 50 -16.73 11.75 -4.54
CA ILE A 50 -17.14 10.47 -5.12
C ILE A 50 -18.53 10.08 -4.63
N PHE A 51 -18.78 10.18 -3.32
CA PHE A 51 -20.08 9.83 -2.74
C PHE A 51 -21.22 10.70 -3.30
N THR A 52 -20.97 12.01 -3.48
CA THR A 52 -21.95 12.92 -4.08
C THR A 52 -22.24 12.61 -5.55
N ILE A 53 -21.22 12.29 -6.35
CA ILE A 53 -21.41 11.85 -7.74
C ILE A 53 -22.22 10.55 -7.79
N PHE A 54 -21.91 9.58 -6.91
CA PHE A 54 -22.67 8.33 -6.83
C PHE A 54 -24.11 8.56 -6.39
N ALA A 55 -24.35 9.43 -5.41
CA ALA A 55 -25.70 9.77 -4.96
C ALA A 55 -26.52 10.41 -6.09
N ILE A 56 -25.93 11.37 -6.82
CA ILE A 56 -26.58 12.01 -7.97
C ILE A 56 -26.86 11.00 -9.08
N GLY A 57 -25.88 10.15 -9.41
CA GLY A 57 -26.05 9.09 -10.42
C GLY A 57 -27.14 8.09 -10.03
N PHE A 58 -27.18 7.68 -8.77
CA PHE A 58 -28.20 6.77 -8.26
C PHE A 58 -29.59 7.42 -8.25
N SER A 59 -29.71 8.68 -7.85
CA SER A 59 -30.95 9.45 -7.94
C SER A 59 -31.43 9.62 -9.39
N TYR A 60 -30.53 9.83 -10.34
CA TYR A 60 -30.87 9.90 -11.77
C TYR A 60 -31.42 8.57 -12.31
N LEU A 61 -30.81 7.44 -11.93
CA LEU A 61 -31.29 6.12 -12.30
C LEU A 61 -32.67 5.82 -11.72
N LEU A 62 -32.92 6.21 -10.47
CA LEU A 62 -34.26 6.07 -9.85
C LEU A 62 -35.31 6.93 -10.55
N TRP A 63 -34.98 8.15 -10.94
CA TRP A 63 -35.89 9.01 -11.70
C TRP A 63 -36.29 8.38 -13.03
N GLN A 64 -35.34 7.74 -13.73
CA GLN A 64 -35.61 7.13 -15.03
C GLN A 64 -36.63 5.97 -14.96
N GLN A 65 -36.81 5.37 -13.77
CA GLN A 65 -37.79 4.30 -13.54
C GLN A 65 -39.23 4.81 -13.35
N GLU A 66 -39.43 6.11 -13.10
CA GLU A 66 -40.75 6.72 -12.92
C GLU A 66 -41.35 7.32 -14.23
N GLY A 67 -40.65 7.19 -15.37
CA GLY A 67 -41.21 7.49 -16.69
C GLY A 67 -42.32 6.50 -17.08
N PRO A 68 -43.33 6.91 -17.88
CA PRO A 68 -44.62 6.23 -17.92
C PRO A 68 -44.52 4.79 -18.43
N ALA A 69 -44.60 3.86 -17.50
CA ALA A 69 -44.92 2.46 -17.76
C ALA A 69 -46.36 2.35 -18.27
N SER A 70 -46.57 2.61 -19.57
CA SER A 70 -47.76 2.15 -20.26
C SER A 70 -47.46 1.84 -21.73
N LYS A 71 -47.90 0.64 -22.14
CA LYS A 71 -47.90 0.01 -23.47
C LYS A 71 -46.62 -0.74 -23.89
N ALA A 72 -46.60 -2.04 -23.64
CA ALA A 72 -47.07 -3.03 -24.63
C ALA A 72 -46.90 -4.46 -24.07
N GLN A 73 -47.99 -5.20 -24.00
CA GLN A 73 -47.98 -6.65 -23.86
C GLN A 73 -47.59 -7.28 -25.20
N GLY A 74 -46.65 -8.22 -25.18
CA GLY A 74 -46.34 -9.12 -26.26
C GLY A 74 -45.68 -10.36 -25.67
N ALA A 75 -46.32 -11.52 -25.87
CA ALA A 75 -45.95 -12.79 -25.26
C ALA A 75 -44.48 -13.18 -25.49
N ALA A 76 -43.79 -13.57 -24.41
CA ALA A 76 -42.54 -14.32 -24.45
C ALA A 76 -42.55 -15.37 -23.32
N PRO A 77 -41.90 -16.54 -23.51
CA PRO A 77 -41.98 -17.66 -22.56
C PRO A 77 -41.38 -17.28 -21.21
N ILE A 78 -41.85 -17.94 -20.16
CA ILE A 78 -41.26 -17.86 -18.81
C ILE A 78 -39.83 -18.39 -18.89
N GLU A 79 -38.85 -17.50 -19.08
CA GLU A 79 -37.46 -17.79 -18.79
C GLU A 79 -37.27 -17.88 -17.26
N PRO A 80 -36.53 -18.87 -16.75
CA PRO A 80 -36.34 -19.03 -15.32
C PRO A 80 -35.62 -17.79 -14.77
N ILE A 81 -36.20 -17.22 -13.70
CA ILE A 81 -35.80 -15.99 -12.97
C ILE A 81 -34.37 -16.05 -12.37
N THR A 82 -33.56 -17.04 -12.74
CA THR A 82 -32.17 -17.24 -12.30
C THR A 82 -31.11 -16.74 -13.29
N THR A 83 -31.47 -16.36 -14.52
CA THR A 83 -30.48 -16.04 -15.59
C THR A 83 -30.10 -14.56 -15.71
N THR A 84 -30.89 -13.63 -15.17
CA THR A 84 -30.71 -12.19 -15.41
C THR A 84 -29.77 -11.47 -14.45
N THR A 85 -29.34 -12.09 -13.34
CA THR A 85 -28.39 -11.48 -12.39
C THR A 85 -26.91 -11.76 -12.69
N TRP A 86 -26.60 -12.76 -13.51
CA TRP A 86 -25.22 -13.15 -13.84
C TRP A 86 -24.69 -12.59 -15.17
N SER A 87 -25.52 -11.89 -15.95
CA SER A 87 -25.14 -11.27 -17.23
C SER A 87 -24.08 -10.16 -17.07
N MET A 88 -23.96 -9.58 -15.88
CA MET A 88 -22.86 -8.66 -15.58
C MET A 88 -21.54 -9.37 -15.27
N LEU A 89 -21.52 -10.68 -15.00
CA LEU A 89 -20.27 -11.42 -14.78
C LEU A 89 -19.75 -12.11 -16.05
N THR A 90 -20.51 -12.08 -17.16
CA THR A 90 -20.06 -12.66 -18.43
C THR A 90 -19.11 -11.74 -19.17
N ASN A 91 -19.27 -10.41 -19.05
CA ASN A 91 -18.38 -9.47 -19.73
C ASN A 91 -16.99 -9.43 -19.07
N ASP A 92 -15.93 -9.59 -19.85
CA ASP A 92 -14.55 -9.49 -19.35
C ASP A 92 -14.23 -8.13 -18.72
N PHE A 93 -14.91 -7.07 -19.15
CA PHE A 93 -14.71 -5.73 -18.57
C PHE A 93 -15.14 -5.66 -17.10
N SER A 94 -16.31 -6.19 -16.78
CA SER A 94 -16.81 -6.21 -15.40
C SER A 94 -16.01 -7.18 -14.53
N LYS A 95 -15.61 -8.35 -15.08
CA LYS A 95 -14.65 -9.25 -14.41
C LYS A 95 -13.36 -8.52 -14.07
N ALA A 96 -12.82 -7.70 -14.99
CA ALA A 96 -11.62 -6.90 -14.77
C ALA A 96 -11.82 -5.85 -13.66
N VAL A 97 -12.94 -5.11 -13.69
CA VAL A 97 -13.26 -4.10 -12.67
C VAL A 97 -13.37 -4.72 -11.27
N LEU A 98 -14.05 -5.86 -11.15
CA LEU A 98 -14.16 -6.59 -9.88
C LEU A 98 -12.80 -7.09 -9.40
N TYR A 99 -12.00 -7.66 -10.31
CA TYR A 99 -10.67 -8.15 -10.01
C TYR A 99 -9.74 -7.02 -9.53
N ILE A 100 -9.72 -5.89 -10.22
CA ILE A 100 -8.94 -4.70 -9.84
C ILE A 100 -9.40 -4.18 -8.47
N SER A 101 -10.72 -4.10 -8.25
CA SER A 101 -11.29 -3.65 -6.98
C SER A 101 -10.85 -4.54 -5.82
N PHE A 102 -10.87 -5.87 -6.02
CA PHE A 102 -10.36 -6.83 -5.04
C PHE A 102 -8.88 -6.58 -4.70
N PHE A 103 -8.02 -6.37 -5.71
CA PHE A 103 -6.60 -6.07 -5.49
C PHE A 103 -6.37 -4.75 -4.76
N ILE A 104 -7.17 -3.71 -5.06
CA ILE A 104 -7.10 -2.42 -4.35
C ILE A 104 -7.47 -2.60 -2.87
N ILE A 105 -8.57 -3.31 -2.59
CA ILE A 105 -9.01 -3.60 -1.22
C ILE A 105 -7.94 -4.42 -0.49
N LEU A 106 -7.43 -5.48 -1.11
CA LEU A 106 -6.36 -6.31 -0.54
C LEU A 106 -5.12 -5.48 -0.22
N ARG A 107 -4.69 -4.62 -1.13
CA ARG A 107 -3.57 -3.70 -0.92
C ARG A 107 -3.80 -2.79 0.27
N ASP A 108 -4.98 -2.21 0.40
CA ASP A 108 -5.32 -1.33 1.52
C ASP A 108 -5.40 -2.07 2.85
N LEU A 109 -5.92 -3.30 2.86
CA LEU A 109 -5.92 -4.18 4.03
C LEU A 109 -4.50 -4.53 4.46
N LEU A 110 -3.64 -4.93 3.53
CA LEU A 110 -2.23 -5.22 3.80
C LEU A 110 -1.52 -3.98 4.34
N LYS A 111 -1.72 -2.83 3.72
CA LYS A 111 -1.15 -1.56 4.18
C LYS A 111 -1.62 -1.19 5.59
N ARG A 112 -2.92 -1.31 5.88
CA ARG A 112 -3.47 -1.06 7.21
C ARG A 112 -2.88 -2.02 8.25
N ARG A 113 -2.71 -3.31 7.93
CA ARG A 113 -2.05 -4.28 8.81
C ARG A 113 -0.60 -3.88 9.10
N LEU A 114 0.15 -3.47 8.07
CA LEU A 114 1.52 -2.99 8.25
C LEU A 114 1.58 -1.75 9.15
N GLN A 115 0.72 -0.77 8.94
CA GLN A 115 0.64 0.42 9.78
C GLN A 115 0.29 0.09 11.23
N LYS A 116 -0.66 -0.82 11.46
CA LYS A 116 -1.00 -1.30 12.82
C LYS A 116 0.17 -2.01 13.51
N SER A 117 1.03 -2.70 12.75
CA SER A 117 2.25 -3.32 13.28
C SER A 117 3.39 -2.34 13.55
N GLY A 118 3.18 -1.02 13.40
CA GLY A 118 4.20 0.01 13.60
C GLY A 118 5.20 0.13 12.45
N LYS A 119 4.95 -0.53 11.32
CA LYS A 119 5.85 -0.51 10.17
C LYS A 119 5.62 0.72 9.31
N GLY A 120 6.61 1.61 9.32
CA GLY A 120 6.67 2.81 8.50
C GLY A 120 7.58 2.66 7.28
N LEU A 121 8.00 3.79 6.73
CA LEU A 121 9.09 3.83 5.77
C LEU A 121 10.41 3.46 6.46
N PRO A 122 11.41 2.96 5.70
CA PRO A 122 12.69 2.56 6.27
C PRO A 122 13.42 3.76 6.86
N ILE A 123 14.00 3.55 8.04
CA ILE A 123 14.82 4.54 8.75
C ILE A 123 16.26 4.07 8.66
N CYS A 124 17.17 5.00 8.36
CA CYS A 124 18.59 4.73 8.35
C CYS A 124 19.08 4.38 9.77
N VAL A 125 19.73 3.23 9.93
CA VAL A 125 20.28 2.78 11.23
C VAL A 125 21.38 3.71 11.76
N GLU A 126 22.16 4.34 10.88
CA GLU A 126 23.28 5.21 11.26
C GLU A 126 22.86 6.66 11.55
N CYS A 127 22.08 7.29 10.65
CA CYS A 127 21.71 8.70 10.80
C CYS A 127 20.31 8.92 11.40
N GLY A 128 19.48 7.88 11.50
CA GLY A 128 18.11 7.99 12.01
C GLY A 128 17.12 8.71 11.08
N GLU A 129 17.53 9.06 9.85
CA GLU A 129 16.66 9.74 8.90
C GLU A 129 15.72 8.74 8.19
N GLU A 130 14.43 9.07 8.15
CA GLU A 130 13.40 8.30 7.44
C GLU A 130 13.50 8.57 5.93
N TRP A 131 13.56 7.51 5.13
CA TRP A 131 13.65 7.66 3.68
C TRP A 131 12.31 8.07 3.10
N SER A 132 12.35 8.92 2.07
CA SER A 132 11.16 9.21 1.30
C SER A 132 10.68 7.95 0.57
N TYR A 133 9.38 7.90 0.26
CA TYR A 133 8.79 6.77 -0.45
C TYR A 133 9.51 6.46 -1.78
N ARG A 134 9.91 7.49 -2.54
CA ARG A 134 10.59 7.31 -3.84
C ARG A 134 11.99 6.74 -3.68
N GLU A 135 12.74 7.19 -2.67
CA GLU A 135 14.07 6.66 -2.36
C GLU A 135 13.97 5.22 -1.87
N ALA A 136 13.05 4.94 -0.96
CA ALA A 136 12.78 3.60 -0.46
C ALA A 136 12.37 2.66 -1.59
N LEU A 137 11.53 3.11 -2.53
CA LEU A 137 11.16 2.31 -3.70
C LEU A 137 12.37 2.01 -4.59
N LYS A 138 13.16 3.03 -4.95
CA LYS A 138 14.37 2.88 -5.78
C LYS A 138 15.37 1.90 -5.16
N GLN A 139 15.54 1.97 -3.84
CA GLN A 139 16.45 1.09 -3.11
C GLN A 139 15.85 -0.29 -2.86
N SER A 140 14.53 -0.42 -2.71
CA SER A 140 13.85 -1.72 -2.52
C SER A 140 14.00 -2.66 -3.72
N MET A 141 14.21 -2.10 -4.92
CA MET A 141 14.53 -2.87 -6.14
C MET A 141 15.97 -3.40 -6.14
N LYS A 142 16.84 -2.89 -5.28
CA LYS A 142 18.21 -3.39 -5.12
C LYS A 142 18.22 -4.51 -4.07
N ASN A 143 18.86 -5.62 -4.41
CA ASN A 143 18.80 -6.83 -3.57
C ASN A 143 19.86 -6.90 -2.47
N THR A 144 20.96 -6.15 -2.57
CA THR A 144 22.16 -6.44 -1.77
C THR A 144 22.60 -5.25 -0.91
N LYS A 145 23.15 -4.21 -1.54
CA LYS A 145 23.75 -3.05 -0.86
C LYS A 145 22.95 -1.80 -1.18
N MET A 146 22.48 -1.12 -0.14
CA MET A 146 21.72 0.12 -0.26
C MET A 146 22.47 1.25 0.44
N THR A 147 22.89 2.24 -0.33
CA THR A 147 23.55 3.43 0.21
C THR A 147 22.49 4.42 0.70
N CYS A 148 22.61 4.89 1.94
CA CYS A 148 21.74 5.92 2.47
C CYS A 148 21.91 7.24 1.68
N PRO A 149 20.84 7.86 1.17
CA PRO A 149 20.94 9.10 0.40
C PRO A 149 21.37 10.32 1.26
N TYR A 150 21.21 10.24 2.58
CA TYR A 150 21.53 11.34 3.49
C TYR A 150 22.94 11.29 4.07
N CYS A 151 23.41 10.11 4.48
CA CYS A 151 24.72 9.95 5.14
C CYS A 151 25.74 9.16 4.34
N GLY A 152 25.39 8.62 3.17
CA GLY A 152 26.31 7.85 2.32
C GLY A 152 26.70 6.47 2.88
N GLN A 153 26.25 6.10 4.08
CA GLN A 153 26.58 4.81 4.68
C GLN A 153 25.86 3.66 3.97
N ILE A 154 26.57 2.54 3.84
CA ILE A 154 26.04 1.32 3.23
C ILE A 154 25.19 0.57 4.26
N GLN A 155 23.99 0.17 3.87
CA GLN A 155 23.07 -0.62 4.67
C GLN A 155 22.60 -1.84 3.88
N TYR A 156 22.27 -2.88 4.64
CA TYR A 156 21.82 -4.15 4.12
C TYR A 156 20.36 -4.39 4.51
N ARG A 157 19.66 -5.17 3.71
CA ARG A 157 18.28 -5.57 4.00
C ARG A 157 18.28 -6.62 5.12
N THR A 158 17.37 -6.51 6.09
CA THR A 158 17.21 -7.56 7.10
C THR A 158 16.67 -8.85 6.45
N LYS A 159 17.01 -10.00 7.04
CA LYS A 159 16.46 -11.29 6.59
C LYS A 159 14.94 -11.36 6.73
N LYS A 160 14.40 -10.84 7.84
CA LYS A 160 12.96 -10.74 8.07
C LYS A 160 12.28 -9.92 6.97
N SER A 161 12.92 -8.84 6.52
CA SER A 161 12.46 -8.04 5.39
C SER A 161 12.56 -8.77 4.04
N ARG A 162 13.62 -9.58 3.83
CA ARG A 162 13.74 -10.42 2.63
C ARG A 162 12.65 -11.49 2.58
N LEU A 163 12.41 -12.19 3.68
CA LEU A 163 11.36 -13.22 3.76
C LEU A 163 9.97 -12.63 3.55
N LYS A 164 9.63 -11.54 4.26
CA LYS A 164 8.35 -10.85 4.10
C LYS A 164 8.19 -10.21 2.71
N GLY A 165 9.28 -9.71 2.13
CA GLY A 165 9.31 -9.26 0.75
C GLY A 165 9.07 -10.40 -0.23
N GLY A 166 9.65 -11.58 0.02
CA GLY A 166 9.39 -12.80 -0.74
C GLY A 166 7.94 -13.26 -0.65
N MET A 167 7.25 -13.04 0.47
CA MET A 167 5.81 -13.32 0.58
C MET A 167 4.97 -12.47 -0.39
N LEU A 168 5.43 -11.28 -0.81
CA LEU A 168 4.74 -10.52 -1.86
C LEU A 168 4.81 -11.21 -3.23
N ASN A 169 5.75 -12.13 -3.44
CA ASN A 169 5.83 -12.93 -4.67
C ASN A 169 4.79 -14.05 -4.73
N ILE A 170 3.95 -14.21 -3.70
CA ILE A 170 2.85 -15.20 -3.70
C ILE A 170 1.84 -14.96 -4.83
N PHE A 171 1.81 -13.76 -5.43
CA PHE A 171 0.98 -13.47 -6.60
C PHE A 171 1.52 -14.10 -7.90
N ILE A 172 2.81 -14.43 -7.97
CA ILE A 172 3.43 -14.97 -9.20
C ILE A 172 2.83 -16.32 -9.61
N PRO A 173 2.67 -17.32 -8.71
CA PRO A 173 1.99 -18.57 -9.06
C PRO A 173 0.58 -18.39 -9.63
N PHE A 174 -0.13 -17.32 -9.25
CA PHE A 174 -1.47 -17.04 -9.76
C PHE A 174 -1.49 -16.50 -11.20
N MET A 175 -0.34 -16.23 -11.82
CA MET A 175 -0.28 -15.83 -13.23
C MET A 175 -0.87 -16.87 -14.19
N ILE A 176 -0.87 -18.15 -13.80
CA ILE A 176 -1.42 -19.22 -14.66
C ILE A 176 -2.94 -19.34 -14.47
N ILE A 177 -3.41 -19.21 -13.22
CA ILE A 177 -4.79 -19.50 -12.84
C ILE A 177 -5.68 -18.28 -13.04
N ALA A 178 -5.23 -17.09 -12.64
CA ALA A 178 -6.05 -15.87 -12.66
C ALA A 178 -6.54 -15.46 -14.06
N PRO A 179 -5.75 -15.60 -15.15
CA PRO A 179 -6.22 -15.27 -16.49
C PRO A 179 -7.34 -16.17 -17.02
N GLN A 180 -7.49 -17.39 -16.48
CA GLN A 180 -8.57 -18.32 -16.87
C GLN A 180 -9.96 -17.82 -16.44
N LEU A 181 -10.03 -16.78 -15.60
CA LEU A 181 -11.29 -16.12 -15.24
C LEU A 181 -11.84 -15.23 -16.36
N PHE A 182 -11.04 -14.96 -17.39
CA PHE A 182 -11.39 -14.09 -18.51
C PHE A 182 -11.58 -14.92 -19.77
N ASP A 183 -12.54 -14.53 -20.60
CA ASP A 183 -12.76 -15.19 -21.89
C ASP A 183 -11.59 -14.84 -22.84
N ASN A 184 -11.10 -13.60 -22.75
CA ASN A 184 -9.84 -13.18 -23.34
C ASN A 184 -8.67 -13.39 -22.35
N ILE A 185 -7.96 -14.50 -22.52
CA ILE A 185 -6.80 -14.85 -21.68
C ILE A 185 -5.71 -13.77 -21.70
N LEU A 186 -5.45 -13.12 -22.84
CA LEU A 186 -4.40 -12.08 -22.93
C LEU A 186 -4.77 -10.87 -22.07
N LEU A 187 -6.03 -10.45 -22.11
CA LEU A 187 -6.55 -9.42 -21.22
C LEU A 187 -6.40 -9.82 -19.76
N GLY A 188 -6.75 -11.07 -19.41
CA GLY A 188 -6.58 -11.61 -18.07
C GLY A 188 -5.13 -11.57 -17.57
N ILE A 189 -4.17 -11.92 -18.42
CA ILE A 189 -2.72 -11.83 -18.12
C ILE A 189 -2.32 -10.38 -17.85
N VAL A 190 -2.66 -9.46 -18.75
CA VAL A 190 -2.30 -8.04 -18.63
C VAL A 190 -2.88 -7.43 -17.35
N VAL A 191 -4.15 -7.70 -17.07
CA VAL A 191 -4.83 -7.22 -15.85
C VAL A 191 -4.15 -7.79 -14.61
N HIS A 192 -3.90 -9.10 -14.56
CA HIS A 192 -3.28 -9.74 -13.40
C HIS A 192 -1.87 -9.23 -13.13
N VAL A 193 -1.01 -9.17 -14.16
CA VAL A 193 0.37 -8.67 -14.05
C VAL A 193 0.37 -7.22 -13.56
N SER A 194 -0.51 -6.38 -14.10
CA SER A 194 -0.62 -4.97 -13.71
C SER A 194 -1.03 -4.83 -12.23
N CYS A 195 -2.01 -5.62 -11.79
CA CYS A 195 -2.46 -5.65 -10.40
C CYS A 195 -1.38 -6.17 -9.44
N ALA A 196 -0.69 -7.25 -9.80
CA ALA A 196 0.40 -7.81 -8.99
C ALA A 196 1.57 -6.83 -8.88
N ALA A 197 1.98 -6.22 -10.00
CA ALA A 197 3.02 -5.20 -10.02
C ALA A 197 2.64 -3.99 -9.15
N TYR A 198 1.39 -3.52 -9.24
CA TYR A 198 0.89 -2.44 -8.41
C TYR A 198 0.99 -2.74 -6.90
N ILE A 199 0.64 -3.96 -6.47
CA ILE A 199 0.82 -4.37 -5.06
C ILE A 199 2.31 -4.36 -4.68
N MET A 200 3.16 -4.97 -5.50
CA MET A 200 4.60 -5.07 -5.23
C MET A 200 5.25 -3.70 -5.10
N PHE A 201 5.00 -2.77 -6.04
CA PHE A 201 5.58 -1.43 -6.00
C PHE A 201 4.97 -0.55 -4.90
N SER A 202 3.68 -0.70 -4.61
CA SER A 202 3.01 0.12 -3.58
C SER A 202 3.38 -0.28 -2.15
N LEU A 203 3.60 -1.58 -1.90
CA LEU A 203 3.90 -2.10 -0.57
C LEU A 203 5.39 -2.38 -0.34
N GLY A 204 6.17 -2.63 -1.40
CA GLY A 204 7.60 -2.91 -1.35
C GLY A 204 8.41 -2.05 -0.37
N PRO A 205 8.33 -0.71 -0.40
CA PRO A 205 9.10 0.13 0.52
C PRO A 205 8.73 -0.04 1.99
N TYR A 206 7.49 -0.44 2.32
CA TYR A 206 7.04 -0.66 3.70
C TYR A 206 7.52 -2.00 4.28
N TYR A 207 7.90 -2.94 3.42
CA TYR A 207 8.51 -4.20 3.85
C TYR A 207 10.02 -4.10 3.99
N LEU A 208 10.64 -2.97 3.61
CA LEU A 208 12.08 -2.75 3.68
C LEU A 208 12.48 -2.43 5.14
N GLU A 209 13.25 -3.31 5.75
CA GLU A 209 13.91 -3.06 7.04
C GLU A 209 15.42 -3.12 6.80
N LEU A 210 16.16 -2.18 7.40
CA LEU A 210 17.58 -2.00 7.19
C LEU A 210 18.39 -2.45 8.41
N GLN A 211 19.60 -2.93 8.17
CA GLN A 211 20.59 -3.29 9.19
C GLN A 211 22.01 -2.88 8.74
N LYS A 212 22.90 -2.69 9.72
CA LYS A 212 24.29 -2.29 9.50
C LYS A 212 25.16 -3.43 8.96
N LYS A 213 25.00 -4.64 9.52
CA LYS A 213 25.84 -5.80 9.20
C LYS A 213 25.28 -6.57 8.01
N ASP A 214 26.18 -7.09 7.18
CA ASP A 214 25.79 -7.93 6.04
C ASP A 214 25.16 -9.25 6.56
N PRO A 215 23.91 -9.58 6.17
CA PRO A 215 23.25 -10.82 6.57
C PRO A 215 23.87 -12.10 6.00
N ILE A 216 24.83 -12.02 5.07
CA ILE A 216 25.42 -13.19 4.41
C ILE A 216 26.01 -14.20 5.41
N ASN A 217 26.58 -13.73 6.53
CA ASN A 217 27.26 -14.59 7.49
C ASN A 217 26.37 -15.12 8.62
N ASP A 218 25.13 -14.64 8.72
CA ASP A 218 24.22 -15.13 9.75
C ASP A 218 23.43 -16.32 9.17
N PRO A 219 23.08 -17.36 9.96
CA PRO A 219 22.25 -18.48 9.50
C PRO A 219 20.79 -18.06 9.21
N LEU A 220 20.13 -18.70 8.23
CA LEU A 220 18.75 -18.38 7.81
C LEU A 220 17.65 -18.94 8.74
N TRP A 221 18.04 -19.64 9.80
CA TRP A 221 17.17 -20.21 10.83
C TRP A 221 17.15 -19.34 12.09
#